data_AF-X0Z2E4-F1
#
_entry.id   AF-X0Z2E4-F1
#
_cell.length_a   1.000
_cell.length_b   1.000
_cell.length_c   1.000
_cell.angle_alpha   90.00
_cell.angle_beta   90.00
_cell.angle_gamma   90.00
#
_symmetry.space_group_name_H-M   'P 1'
#
loop_
_entity.id
_entity.type
_entity.pdbx_description
1 polymer ?
#
loop_
_entity_poly.entity_id
_entity_poly.type
_entity_poly.pdbx_seq_one_letter_code
_entity_poly.pdbx_strand_id
1 'polypeptide(L)'
;MTNIKSFWNNEELERDEFQFLPLDNIGTPTFFKVKDWENIKELTFLNKQGQEFSRFYLHTSEGLLPVSSKRLMRQLKPFADKKEKRELTIQRWCEGSDTRSTIFKVELHKVLTSTKLPKTK
;
A
#
# COMPACT_ATOMS: atom_id res chain seq x y z
N MET A 1 -24.47 26.55 21.92
CA MET A 1 -23.24 27.19 21.39
C MET A 1 -22.08 26.26 21.62
N THR A 2 -21.69 25.47 20.62
CA THR A 2 -20.57 24.52 20.72
C THR A 2 -19.28 25.32 20.77
N ASN A 3 -18.50 25.13 21.83
CA ASN A 3 -17.29 25.90 22.11
C ASN A 3 -16.20 25.55 21.07
N ILE A 4 -15.98 26.43 20.09
CA ILE A 4 -15.05 26.24 18.95
C ILE A 4 -13.62 25.92 19.43
N LYS A 5 -13.23 26.36 20.64
CA LYS A 5 -11.93 26.03 21.25
C LYS A 5 -11.70 24.53 21.49
N SER A 6 -12.77 23.75 21.67
CA SER A 6 -12.68 22.30 21.90
C SER A 6 -12.59 21.48 20.60
N PHE A 7 -12.87 22.08 19.44
CA PHE A 7 -12.92 21.36 18.17
C PHE A 7 -11.51 21.00 17.66
N TRP A 8 -10.55 21.93 17.80
CA TRP A 8 -9.18 21.78 17.28
C TRP A 8 -8.19 21.18 18.28
N ASN A 9 -8.57 21.07 19.56
CA ASN A 9 -7.74 20.55 20.63
C ASN A 9 -8.35 19.24 21.16
N ASN A 10 -8.55 18.25 20.29
CA ASN A 10 -8.94 16.91 20.71
C ASN A 10 -7.78 15.92 20.47
N GLU A 11 -7.68 14.90 21.32
CA GLU A 11 -6.66 13.86 21.20
C GLU A 11 -6.78 13.04 19.91
N GLU A 12 -7.92 13.11 19.21
CA GLU A 12 -8.09 12.40 17.93
C GLU A 12 -7.32 13.05 16.78
N LEU A 13 -7.17 14.38 16.78
CA LEU A 13 -6.41 15.12 15.78
C LEU A 13 -4.90 14.87 15.91
N GLU A 14 -4.44 14.46 17.09
CA GLU A 14 -3.05 14.08 17.37
C GLU A 14 -2.77 12.60 17.06
N ARG A 15 -3.78 11.82 16.66
CA ARG A 15 -3.56 10.43 16.24
C ARG A 15 -2.86 10.40 14.89
N ASP A 16 -1.93 9.47 14.75
CA ASP A 16 -1.29 9.17 13.46
C ASP A 16 -2.36 8.90 12.38
N GLU A 17 -2.45 9.77 11.39
CA GLU A 17 -3.26 9.53 10.20
C GLU A 17 -2.51 8.57 9.27
N PHE A 18 -3.05 7.36 9.09
CA PHE A 18 -2.47 6.39 8.19
C PHE A 18 -3.02 6.55 6.78
N GLN A 19 -2.19 7.03 5.87
CA GLN A 19 -2.47 6.90 4.44
C GLN A 19 -2.28 5.44 4.03
N PHE A 20 -3.30 4.83 3.45
CA PHE A 20 -3.24 3.47 2.90
C PHE A 20 -2.99 3.52 1.39
N LEU A 21 -2.28 2.52 0.88
CA LEU A 21 -2.04 2.40 -0.55
C LEU A 21 -3.37 2.25 -1.31
N PRO A 22 -3.69 3.10 -2.30
CA PRO A 22 -4.97 3.04 -3.00
C PRO A 22 -5.01 1.82 -3.91
N LEU A 23 -5.57 0.72 -3.40
CA LEU A 23 -5.78 -0.55 -4.10
C LEU A 23 -7.25 -0.79 -4.47
N ASP A 24 -8.09 0.24 -4.31
CA ASP A 24 -9.54 0.13 -4.57
C ASP A 24 -9.88 0.25 -6.06
N ASN A 25 -8.98 0.88 -6.84
CA ASN A 25 -9.14 1.00 -8.28
C ASN A 25 -8.72 -0.31 -8.97
N ILE A 26 -9.70 -1.15 -9.31
CA ILE A 26 -9.48 -2.44 -9.98
C ILE A 26 -8.73 -2.23 -11.30
N GLY A 27 -7.66 -2.99 -11.51
CA GLY A 27 -6.83 -2.97 -12.72
C GLY A 27 -5.88 -1.76 -12.83
N THR A 28 -6.04 -0.73 -12.01
CA THR A 28 -5.19 0.46 -12.06
C THR A 28 -3.85 0.17 -11.35
N PRO A 29 -2.72 0.42 -12.02
CA PRO A 29 -1.41 0.29 -11.41
C PRO A 29 -1.19 1.38 -10.36
N THR A 30 -0.80 0.95 -9.16
CA THR A 30 -0.32 1.82 -8.09
C THR A 30 1.18 1.64 -7.95
N PHE A 31 1.91 2.74 -7.97
CA PHE A 31 3.38 2.76 -7.91
C PHE A 31 3.82 3.01 -6.48
N PHE A 32 4.82 2.28 -6.00
CA PHE A 32 5.31 2.45 -4.62
C PHE A 32 6.74 1.95 -4.46
N LYS A 33 7.45 2.50 -3.48
CA LYS A 33 8.74 1.98 -3.01
C LYS A 33 8.59 1.45 -1.59
N VAL A 34 9.21 0.33 -1.27
CA VAL A 34 9.24 -0.19 0.10
C VAL A 34 10.39 0.46 0.85
N LYS A 35 10.08 1.17 1.94
CA LYS A 35 11.10 1.86 2.74
C LYS A 35 11.99 0.84 3.45
N ASP A 36 11.35 -0.11 4.13
CA ASP A 36 12.00 -1.20 4.84
C ASP A 36 11.12 -2.46 4.76
N TRP A 37 11.72 -3.56 4.29
CA TRP A 37 11.04 -4.84 4.12
C TRP A 37 10.89 -5.61 5.43
N GLU A 38 11.69 -5.27 6.45
CA GLU A 38 11.67 -5.92 7.76
C GLU A 38 10.75 -5.18 8.75
N ASN A 39 10.39 -3.92 8.43
CA ASN A 39 9.49 -3.11 9.23
C ASN A 39 8.01 -3.37 8.85
N ILE A 40 7.42 -4.36 9.49
CA ILE A 40 5.99 -4.67 9.39
C ILE A 40 5.26 -4.03 10.56
N LYS A 41 4.27 -3.18 10.26
CA LYS A 41 3.41 -2.53 11.26
C LYS A 41 2.14 -3.35 11.45
N GLU A 42 1.80 -3.70 12.68
CA GLU A 42 0.50 -4.26 13.03
C GLU A 42 -0.43 -3.13 13.49
N LEU A 43 -1.63 -3.07 12.92
CA LEU A 43 -2.68 -2.14 13.32
C LEU A 43 -3.96 -2.91 13.65
N THR A 44 -4.60 -2.55 14.75
CA THR A 44 -5.86 -3.13 15.22
C THR A 44 -7.02 -2.19 14.93
N PHE A 45 -8.11 -2.74 14.42
CA PHE A 45 -9.32 -2.00 14.06
C PHE A 45 -10.54 -2.70 14.62
N LEU A 46 -11.62 -1.94 14.82
CA LEU A 46 -12.93 -2.48 15.15
C LEU A 46 -13.74 -2.68 13.86
N ASN A 47 -14.35 -3.85 13.69
CA ASN A 47 -15.31 -4.07 12.60
C ASN A 47 -16.67 -3.43 12.92
N LYS A 48 -17.62 -3.52 11.98
CA LYS A 48 -18.98 -2.96 12.15
C LYS A 48 -19.76 -3.60 13.33
N GLN A 49 -19.32 -4.75 13.80
CA GLN A 49 -19.88 -5.50 14.92
C GLN A 49 -19.15 -5.20 16.25
N GLY A 50 -18.17 -4.30 16.26
CA GLY A 50 -17.38 -3.96 17.44
C GLY A 50 -16.34 -5.00 17.83
N GLN A 51 -16.03 -5.95 16.96
CA GLN A 51 -14.98 -6.94 17.19
C GLN A 51 -13.65 -6.42 16.66
N GLU A 52 -12.60 -6.58 17.47
CA GLU A 52 -11.24 -6.23 17.08
C GLU A 52 -10.68 -7.21 16.04
N PHE A 53 -9.99 -6.66 15.06
CA PHE A 53 -9.19 -7.44 14.12
C PHE A 53 -7.88 -6.68 13.84
N SER A 54 -6.78 -7.44 13.82
CA SER A 54 -5.47 -6.91 13.46
C SER A 54 -5.17 -7.15 11.99
N ARG A 55 -4.39 -6.24 11.39
CA ARG A 55 -3.79 -6.42 10.06
C ARG A 55 -2.34 -5.98 10.07
N PHE A 56 -1.54 -6.67 9.26
CA PHE A 56 -0.15 -6.34 9.02
C PHE A 56 -0.01 -5.44 7.79
N TYR A 57 0.87 -4.45 7.89
CA TYR A 57 1.10 -3.45 6.87
C TYR A 57 2.59 -3.30 6.59
N LEU A 58 2.91 -3.14 5.31
CA LEU A 58 4.25 -2.81 4.83
C LEU A 58 4.35 -1.30 4.61
N HIS A 59 5.42 -0.68 5.08
CA HIS A 59 5.63 0.76 4.93
C HIS A 59 6.20 1.09 3.55
N THR A 60 5.46 1.90 2.79
CA THR A 60 5.82 2.30 1.43
C THR A 60 5.96 3.81 1.28
N SER A 61 6.37 4.27 0.09
CA SER A 61 6.40 5.70 -0.26
C SER A 61 5.01 6.34 -0.26
N GLU A 62 3.97 5.60 -0.66
CA GLU A 62 2.59 6.10 -0.77
C GLU A 62 1.72 5.76 0.45
N GLY A 63 2.34 5.32 1.55
CA GLY A 63 1.66 4.94 2.78
C GLY A 63 1.77 3.46 3.12
N LEU A 64 0.76 2.92 3.80
CA LEU A 64 0.74 1.55 4.31
C LEU A 64 0.08 0.59 3.32
N LEU A 65 0.83 -0.41 2.87
CA LEU A 65 0.32 -1.51 2.05
C LEU A 65 -0.20 -2.64 2.95
N PRO A 66 -1.52 -2.92 3.01
CA PRO A 66 -2.03 -4.05 3.76
C PRO A 66 -1.53 -5.37 3.16
N VAL A 67 -0.83 -6.16 3.95
CA VAL A 67 -0.39 -7.51 3.60
C VAL A 67 -1.55 -8.49 3.83
N SER A 68 -2.64 -8.26 3.11
CA SER A 68 -3.96 -8.82 3.39
C SER A 68 -4.14 -10.28 3.00
N SER A 69 -3.22 -10.86 2.24
CA SER A 69 -3.36 -12.24 1.76
C SER A 69 -2.03 -12.93 1.46
N LYS A 70 -2.03 -14.27 1.58
CA LYS A 70 -0.90 -15.12 1.16
C LYS A 70 -0.55 -14.95 -0.32
N ARG A 71 -1.51 -14.60 -1.18
CA ARG A 71 -1.28 -14.36 -2.62
C ARG A 71 -0.42 -13.10 -2.81
N LEU A 72 -0.78 -12.00 -2.15
CA LEU A 72 0.02 -10.78 -2.18
C LEU A 72 1.42 -11.01 -1.59
N MET A 73 1.52 -11.71 -0.45
CA MET A 73 2.81 -12.06 0.14
C MET A 73 3.72 -12.83 -0.82
N ARG A 74 3.17 -13.80 -1.56
CA ARG A 74 3.92 -14.56 -2.58
C ARG A 74 4.41 -13.67 -3.72
N GLN A 75 3.62 -12.68 -4.15
CA GLN A 75 4.04 -11.72 -5.18
C GLN A 75 5.13 -10.78 -4.67
N LEU A 76 5.08 -10.38 -3.40
CA LEU A 76 6.08 -9.50 -2.78
C LEU A 76 7.39 -10.23 -2.41
N LYS A 77 7.32 -11.53 -2.07
CA LYS A 77 8.45 -12.30 -1.55
C LYS A 77 9.74 -12.19 -2.39
N PRO A 78 9.72 -12.33 -3.73
CA PRO A 78 10.95 -12.23 -4.52
C PRO A 78 11.64 -10.86 -4.45
N PHE A 79 10.87 -9.79 -4.19
CA PHE A 79 11.38 -8.43 -4.01
C PHE A 79 11.89 -8.22 -2.59
N ALA A 80 11.18 -8.77 -1.59
CA ALA A 80 11.59 -8.77 -0.19
C ALA A 80 12.91 -9.53 0.03
N ASP A 81 13.03 -10.74 -0.54
CA ASP A 81 14.25 -11.56 -0.46
C ASP A 81 15.48 -10.82 -1.01
N LYS A 82 15.27 -9.94 -1.99
CA LYS A 82 16.32 -9.11 -2.62
C LYS A 82 16.48 -7.74 -1.99
N LYS A 83 15.69 -7.41 -0.96
CA LYS A 83 15.60 -6.09 -0.34
C LYS A 83 15.45 -4.96 -1.38
N GLU A 84 14.59 -5.18 -2.38
CA GLU A 84 14.42 -4.27 -3.53
C GLU A 84 14.08 -2.84 -3.08
N LYS A 85 14.82 -1.85 -3.59
CA LYS A 85 14.63 -0.43 -3.25
C LYS A 85 14.04 0.39 -4.40
N ARG A 86 13.98 -0.18 -5.60
CA ARG A 86 13.37 0.44 -6.77
C ARG A 86 11.84 0.49 -6.64
N GLU A 87 11.24 1.29 -7.50
CA GLU A 87 9.79 1.40 -7.57
C GLU A 87 9.15 0.12 -8.11
N LEU A 88 8.12 -0.31 -7.42
CA LEU A 88 7.28 -1.43 -7.79
C LEU A 88 5.92 -0.90 -8.26
N THR A 89 5.27 -1.69 -9.09
CA THR A 89 3.89 -1.50 -9.47
C THR A 89 3.07 -2.63 -8.89
N ILE A 90 1.97 -2.33 -8.24
CA ILE A 90 0.96 -3.29 -7.82
C ILE A 90 -0.34 -3.04 -8.57
N GLN A 91 -0.93 -4.11 -9.07
CA GLN A 91 -2.26 -4.11 -9.65
C GLN A 91 -3.11 -5.17 -8.96
N ARG A 92 -4.38 -4.84 -8.75
CA ARG A 92 -5.37 -5.72 -8.13
C ARG A 92 -6.52 -5.95 -9.09
N TRP A 93 -6.87 -7.21 -9.30
CA TRP A 93 -8.12 -7.61 -9.98
C TRP A 93 -8.98 -8.39 -9.01
N CYS A 94 -10.30 -8.24 -9.12
CA CYS A 94 -11.27 -9.00 -8.36
C CYS A 94 -12.33 -9.49 -9.34
N GLU A 95 -12.45 -10.82 -9.50
CA GLU A 95 -13.56 -11.38 -10.27
C GLU A 95 -14.79 -11.49 -9.36
N GLY A 96 -15.80 -10.67 -9.66
CA GLY A 96 -17.05 -10.61 -8.89
C GLY A 96 -16.93 -9.79 -7.60
N SER A 97 -17.96 -9.89 -6.75
CA SER A 97 -18.05 -9.16 -5.48
C SER A 97 -17.26 -9.82 -4.33
N ASP A 98 -16.75 -11.04 -4.53
CA ASP A 98 -16.02 -11.78 -3.49
C ASP A 98 -14.51 -11.53 -3.56
N THR A 99 -13.95 -11.03 -2.46
CA THR A 99 -12.51 -10.84 -2.27
C THR A 99 -11.68 -12.12 -2.39
N ARG A 100 -12.29 -13.32 -2.28
CA ARG A 100 -11.59 -14.61 -2.49
C ARG A 100 -11.03 -14.78 -3.90
N SER A 101 -11.61 -14.09 -4.88
CA SER A 101 -11.15 -14.07 -6.27
C SER A 101 -10.14 -12.96 -6.54
N THR A 102 -9.60 -12.32 -5.50
CA THR A 102 -8.61 -11.26 -5.69
C THR A 102 -7.29 -11.82 -6.22
N ILE A 103 -6.82 -11.24 -7.32
CA ILE A 103 -5.53 -11.48 -7.94
C ILE A 103 -4.69 -10.23 -7.78
N PHE A 104 -3.43 -10.43 -7.37
CA PHE A 104 -2.43 -9.36 -7.29
C PHE A 104 -1.32 -9.65 -8.29
N LYS A 105 -0.85 -8.61 -8.96
CA LYS A 105 0.37 -8.64 -9.76
C LYS A 105 1.30 -7.57 -9.23
N VAL A 106 2.52 -7.96 -8.86
CA VAL A 106 3.56 -7.02 -8.43
C VAL A 106 4.74 -7.14 -9.38
N GLU A 107 5.14 -6.01 -9.95
CA GLU A 107 6.23 -5.95 -10.93
C GLU A 107 7.20 -4.82 -10.60
N LEU A 108 8.43 -4.95 -11.07
CA LEU A 108 9.37 -3.84 -11.04
C LEU A 108 8.93 -2.80 -12.06
N HIS A 109 8.80 -1.54 -11.65
CA HIS A 109 8.51 -0.47 -12.60
C HIS A 109 9.74 -0.26 -13.51
N LYS A 110 9.59 -0.59 -14.80
CA LYS A 110 10.62 -0.35 -15.81
C LYS A 110 10.50 1.07 -16.31
N VAL A 111 11.34 1.96 -15.81
CA VAL A 111 11.54 3.27 -16.43
C VAL A 111 12.19 3.02 -17.79
N LEU A 112 11.47 3.29 -18.88
CA LEU A 112 12.05 3.30 -20.22
C LEU A 112 13.03 4.48 -20.30
N THR A 113 14.32 4.24 -20.07
CA THR A 113 15.36 5.21 -20.41
C THR A 113 15.43 5.30 -21.94
N SER A 114 14.74 6.26 -22.52
CA SER A 114 14.99 6.69 -23.91
C SER A 114 16.35 7.40 -23.96
N THR A 115 17.44 6.64 -23.92
CA THR A 115 18.77 7.14 -24.28
C THR A 115 19.01 6.90 -25.77
N LYS A 116 18.33 7.69 -26.61
CA LYS A 116 18.83 8.00 -27.95
C LYS A 116 18.95 9.51 -28.08
N LEU A 117 20.06 10.04 -27.57
CA LEU A 117 20.59 11.31 -28.06
C LEU A 117 20.87 11.15 -29.56
N PRO A 118 20.32 12.00 -30.44
CA PRO A 118 20.69 11.96 -31.85
C PRO A 118 22.17 12.34 -31.97
N LYS A 119 22.96 11.48 -32.64
CA LYS A 119 24.32 11.83 -33.05
C LYS A 119 24.22 12.96 -34.06
N THR A 120 24.68 14.15 -33.68
CA THR A 120 24.95 15.26 -34.59
C THR A 120 25.93 14.76 -35.65
N LYS A 121 25.56 14.91 -36.93
CA LYS A 121 26.49 14.89 -38.06
C LYS A 121 26.56 16.30 -38.61
#